data_AF-A0AAD9Q8G5-F1
#
_entry.id   AF-A0AAD9Q8G5-F1
#
_cell.length_a   1.000
_cell.length_b   1.000
_cell.length_c   1.000
_cell.angle_alpha   90.00
_cell.angle_beta   90.00
_cell.angle_gamma   90.00
#
_symmetry.space_group_name_H-M   'P 1'
#
loop_
_entity.id
_entity.type
_entity.pdbx_description
1 polymer ?
#
loop_
_entity_poly.entity_id
_entity_poly.type
_entity_poly.pdbx_seq_one_letter_code
_entity_poly.pdbx_strand_id
1 'polypeptide(L)'
;MASGDQANTVTPDLSGTWYNELGSKMIIDPVVDGVLKGTYLNNASDSSTAPERLIGSCGIGVPATFGFVVNFRRKDEENEEVLLTTWLMTSNLGGEDSYWEATNVGQDRFTRYPQKQPKQGRKLLAEF
;
A
#
# COMPACT_ATOMS: atom_id res chain seq x y z
N MET A 1 -0.23 -15.26 42.17
CA MET A 1 0.73 -14.97 41.09
C MET A 1 -0.07 -14.90 39.81
N ALA A 2 -0.12 -13.74 39.17
CA ALA A 2 -0.89 -13.56 37.95
C ALA A 2 -0.24 -14.38 36.82
N SER A 3 -1.03 -15.26 36.22
CA SER A 3 -0.72 -15.92 34.95
C SER A 3 -0.51 -14.83 33.91
N GLY A 4 0.74 -14.57 33.53
CA GLY A 4 1.05 -13.63 32.47
C GLY A 4 0.44 -14.13 31.17
N ASP A 5 -0.43 -13.32 30.56
CA ASP A 5 -0.81 -13.47 29.17
C ASP A 5 0.49 -13.48 28.35
N GLN A 6 0.85 -14.64 27.80
CA GLN A 6 1.83 -14.68 26.73
C GLN A 6 1.18 -13.98 25.54
N ALA A 7 1.57 -12.74 25.31
CA ALA A 7 1.24 -12.03 24.08
C ALA A 7 1.65 -12.94 22.91
N ASN A 8 0.66 -13.41 22.16
CA ASN A 8 0.83 -14.40 21.11
C ASN A 8 1.78 -13.83 20.04
N THR A 9 3.05 -14.24 20.02
CA THR A 9 4.12 -13.65 19.19
C THR A 9 4.13 -14.19 17.75
N VAL A 10 3.04 -14.80 17.31
CA VAL A 10 2.95 -15.47 16.02
C VAL A 10 2.45 -14.49 14.95
N THR A 11 3.18 -14.40 13.85
CA THR A 11 2.71 -13.74 12.62
C THR A 11 1.58 -14.57 12.01
N PRO A 12 0.43 -13.98 11.66
CA PRO A 12 -0.64 -14.72 11.00
C PRO A 12 -0.16 -15.26 9.64
N ASP A 13 -0.55 -16.49 9.31
CA ASP A 13 -0.34 -17.02 7.97
C ASP A 13 -1.42 -16.45 7.03
N LEU A 14 -1.01 -15.45 6.25
CA LEU A 14 -1.85 -14.82 5.21
C LEU A 14 -1.56 -15.38 3.82
N SER A 15 -0.69 -16.39 3.70
CA SER A 15 -0.30 -16.96 2.42
C SER A 15 -1.47 -17.70 1.75
N GLY A 16 -1.40 -17.79 0.42
CA GLY A 16 -2.41 -18.46 -0.39
C GLY A 16 -3.21 -17.51 -1.27
N THR A 17 -4.34 -18.01 -1.75
CA THR A 17 -5.17 -17.32 -2.73
C THR A 17 -6.41 -16.72 -2.09
N TRP A 18 -6.61 -15.44 -2.34
CA TRP A 18 -7.72 -14.64 -1.86
C TRP A 18 -8.51 -14.06 -3.04
N TYR A 19 -9.80 -13.85 -2.83
CA TYR A 19 -10.71 -13.28 -3.82
C TYR A 19 -11.50 -12.13 -3.20
N ASN A 20 -11.76 -11.09 -3.98
CA ASN A 20 -12.74 -10.08 -3.62
C ASN A 20 -14.09 -10.33 -4.31
N GLU A 21 -15.10 -9.58 -3.93
CA GLU A 21 -16.49 -9.65 -4.42
C GLU A 21 -16.63 -9.33 -5.92
N LEU A 22 -15.66 -8.64 -6.51
CA LEU A 22 -15.60 -8.32 -7.94
C LEU A 22 -14.91 -9.43 -8.76
N GLY A 23 -14.47 -10.52 -8.12
CA GLY A 23 -13.74 -11.61 -8.77
C GLY A 23 -12.26 -11.33 -9.03
N SER A 24 -11.70 -10.26 -8.45
CA SER A 24 -10.25 -10.04 -8.45
C SER A 24 -9.57 -11.11 -7.60
N LYS A 25 -8.33 -11.46 -7.97
CA LYS A 25 -7.58 -12.54 -7.34
C LYS A 25 -6.27 -12.01 -6.77
N MET A 26 -6.01 -12.27 -5.51
CA MET A 26 -4.76 -11.97 -4.83
C MET A 26 -4.07 -13.28 -4.45
N ILE A 27 -2.78 -13.40 -4.75
CA ILE A 27 -1.96 -14.58 -4.41
C ILE A 27 -0.82 -14.07 -3.54
N ILE A 28 -0.80 -14.46 -2.27
CA ILE A 28 0.22 -14.10 -1.30
C ILE A 28 1.19 -15.28 -1.13
N ASP A 29 2.48 -15.02 -1.31
CA ASP A 29 3.56 -15.97 -1.07
C ASP A 29 3.69 -16.28 0.44
N PRO A 30 4.40 -17.35 0.85
CA PRO A 30 4.68 -17.60 2.26
C PRO A 30 5.19 -16.36 3.00
N VAL A 31 4.52 -16.00 4.08
CA VAL A 31 4.84 -14.80 4.87
C VAL A 31 6.09 -15.07 5.70
N VAL A 32 7.13 -14.26 5.51
CA VAL A 32 8.38 -14.34 6.27
C VAL A 32 8.61 -12.98 6.94
N ASP A 33 8.82 -12.99 8.25
CA ASP A 33 9.07 -11.80 9.07
C ASP A 33 8.01 -10.69 8.91
N GLY A 34 6.74 -11.10 8.76
CA GLY A 34 5.63 -10.19 8.57
C GLY A 34 5.58 -9.52 7.19
N VAL A 35 6.47 -9.84 6.26
CA VAL A 35 6.47 -9.26 4.90
C VAL A 35 5.49 -10.00 4.00
N LEU A 36 4.59 -9.25 3.36
CA LEU A 36 3.69 -9.76 2.33
C LEU A 36 4.29 -9.52 0.96
N LYS A 37 4.42 -10.58 0.17
CA LYS A 37 4.78 -10.52 -1.25
C LYS A 37 3.76 -11.31 -2.03
N GLY A 38 3.51 -10.90 -3.26
CA GLY A 38 2.59 -11.65 -4.09
C GLY A 38 2.21 -10.95 -5.38
N THR A 39 1.07 -11.39 -5.89
CA THR A 39 0.52 -10.91 -7.16
C THR A 39 -0.96 -10.61 -6.99
N TYR A 40 -1.42 -9.53 -7.62
CA TYR A 40 -2.82 -9.14 -7.67
C TYR A 40 -3.29 -9.11 -9.12
N LEU A 41 -4.42 -9.76 -9.41
CA LEU A 41 -5.08 -9.77 -10.70
C LEU A 41 -6.39 -9.00 -10.54
N ASN A 42 -6.51 -7.88 -11.25
CA ASN A 42 -7.71 -7.06 -11.24
C ASN A 42 -8.77 -7.65 -12.17
N ASN A 43 -10.01 -7.70 -11.70
CA ASN A 43 -11.18 -8.13 -12.50
C ASN A 43 -12.21 -7.00 -12.69
N ALA A 44 -11.88 -5.76 -12.32
CA ALA A 44 -12.74 -4.61 -12.55
C ALA A 44 -12.90 -4.33 -14.05
N SER A 45 -14.10 -3.92 -14.46
CA SER A 45 -14.37 -3.40 -15.81
C SER A 45 -13.42 -2.23 -16.10
N ASP A 46 -12.88 -2.19 -17.32
CA ASP A 46 -11.89 -1.21 -17.80
C ASP A 46 -10.50 -1.27 -17.16
N SER A 47 -10.19 -2.32 -16.40
CA SER A 47 -8.84 -2.56 -15.86
C SER A 47 -8.05 -3.61 -16.66
N SER A 48 -6.72 -3.53 -16.57
CA SER A 48 -5.85 -4.60 -17.09
C SER A 48 -6.00 -5.84 -16.20
N THR A 49 -6.28 -6.99 -16.80
CA THR A 49 -6.24 -8.30 -16.11
C THR A 49 -4.83 -8.85 -15.92
N ALA A 50 -3.80 -8.05 -16.28
CA ALA A 50 -2.42 -8.43 -16.10
C ALA A 50 -2.10 -8.63 -14.60
N PRO A 51 -1.27 -9.62 -14.24
CA PRO A 51 -0.85 -9.80 -12.86
C PRO A 51 0.12 -8.70 -12.43
N GLU A 52 -0.21 -8.00 -11.34
CA GLU A 52 0.60 -6.90 -10.80
C GLU A 52 1.23 -7.27 -9.47
N ARG A 53 2.43 -6.76 -9.21
CA ARG A 53 3.16 -7.06 -7.97
C ARG A 53 2.45 -6.43 -6.77
N LEU A 54 2.26 -7.24 -5.73
CA LEU A 54 1.79 -6.85 -4.40
C LEU A 54 2.95 -6.90 -3.42
N ILE A 55 3.12 -5.84 -2.62
CA ILE A 55 4.05 -5.79 -1.50
C ILE A 55 3.34 -5.18 -0.29
N GLY A 56 3.55 -5.75 0.90
CA GLY A 56 2.92 -5.27 2.12
C GLY A 56 3.60 -5.78 3.38
N SER A 57 2.92 -5.58 4.51
CA SER A 57 3.35 -6.08 5.81
C SER A 57 2.15 -6.45 6.68
N CYS A 58 2.36 -7.37 7.61
CA CYS A 58 1.42 -7.71 8.67
C CYS A 58 2.11 -7.66 10.04
N GLY A 59 1.34 -7.28 11.05
CA GLY A 59 1.75 -7.26 12.44
C GLY A 59 1.72 -8.64 13.08
N ILE A 60 2.14 -8.69 14.33
CA ILE A 60 2.15 -9.89 15.16
C ILE A 60 0.87 -9.95 16.00
N GLY A 61 0.35 -11.14 16.25
CA GLY A 61 -0.79 -11.37 17.15
C GLY A 61 -2.09 -11.69 16.44
N VAL A 62 -3.16 -11.89 17.21
CA VAL A 62 -4.50 -12.22 16.72
C VAL A 62 -5.53 -11.36 17.48
N PRO A 63 -6.27 -10.45 16.79
CA PRO A 63 -6.16 -10.13 15.37
C PRO A 63 -4.89 -9.30 15.08
N ALA A 64 -4.26 -9.55 13.93
CA ALA A 64 -3.12 -8.75 13.44
C ALA A 64 -3.57 -7.76 12.37
N THR A 65 -2.99 -6.56 12.41
CA THR A 65 -3.16 -5.55 11.35
C THR A 65 -2.27 -5.89 10.16
N PHE A 66 -2.79 -5.79 8.94
CA PHE A 66 -1.99 -5.91 7.73
C PHE A 66 -2.34 -4.83 6.73
N GLY A 67 -1.43 -4.56 5.82
CA GLY A 67 -1.62 -3.62 4.70
C GLY A 67 -0.72 -3.99 3.54
N PHE A 68 -1.14 -3.65 2.33
CA PHE A 68 -0.37 -3.91 1.12
C PHE A 68 -0.62 -2.82 0.08
N VAL A 69 0.32 -2.71 -0.87
CA VAL A 69 0.25 -1.82 -2.03
C VAL A 69 0.39 -2.68 -3.29
N VAL A 70 -0.47 -2.40 -4.28
CA VAL A 70 -0.37 -2.94 -5.64
C VAL A 70 -0.07 -1.77 -6.56
N ASN A 71 0.96 -1.90 -7.38
CA ASN A 71 1.30 -0.90 -8.38
C ASN A 71 0.74 -1.35 -9.74
N PHE A 72 -0.38 -0.75 -10.17
CA PHE A 72 -0.95 -1.00 -11.50
C PHE A 72 -0.13 -0.24 -12.53
N ARG A 73 0.72 -0.94 -13.27
CA ARG A 73 1.38 -0.34 -14.42
C ARG A 73 0.36 -0.30 -15.54
N ARG A 74 -0.06 0.92 -15.92
CA ARG A 74 -0.55 1.10 -17.29
C ARG A 74 0.56 0.59 -18.22
N LYS A 75 0.22 -0.06 -19.33
CA LYS A 75 1.21 -0.39 -20.37
C LYS A 75 1.79 0.92 -20.90
N ASP A 76 2.74 1.50 -20.17
CA ASP A 76 3.52 2.60 -20.66
C ASP A 76 4.57 1.98 -21.57
N GLU A 77 4.37 2.23 -22.85
CA GLU A 77 5.35 2.06 -23.91
C GLU A 77 6.58 2.87 -23.52
N GLU A 78 7.59 2.26 -22.88
CA GLU A 78 9.03 2.56 -22.97
C GLU A 78 9.80 1.96 -21.79
N ASN A 79 10.99 1.41 -22.10
CA ASN A 79 11.94 0.76 -21.18
C ASN A 79 12.60 1.71 -20.14
N GLU A 80 11.93 2.80 -19.72
CA GLU A 80 12.51 3.72 -18.74
C GLU A 80 12.45 3.11 -17.32
N GLU A 81 13.57 3.14 -16.59
CA GLU A 81 13.62 2.71 -15.20
C GLU A 81 12.94 3.75 -14.29
N VAL A 82 11.73 3.44 -13.85
CA VAL A 82 10.90 4.32 -13.01
C VAL A 82 10.48 3.64 -11.71
N LEU A 83 10.43 4.41 -10.62
CA LEU A 83 9.78 4.01 -9.37
C LEU A 83 8.45 4.75 -9.26
N LEU A 84 7.35 4.01 -9.20
CA LEU A 84 6.03 4.56 -8.88
C LEU A 84 5.74 4.22 -7.43
N THR A 85 5.41 5.23 -6.63
CA THR A 85 5.11 5.07 -5.21
C THR A 85 3.69 5.54 -4.92
N THR A 86 3.09 4.98 -3.89
CA THR A 86 1.93 5.54 -3.20
C THR A 86 2.38 5.93 -1.81
N TRP A 87 2.09 7.16 -1.38
CA TRP A 87 2.39 7.64 -0.03
C TRP A 87 1.10 7.94 0.74
N LEU A 88 1.16 7.73 2.05
CA LEU A 88 0.17 8.20 3.02
C LEU A 88 0.87 9.23 3.91
N MET A 89 0.30 10.44 3.99
CA MET A 89 0.82 11.53 4.80
C MET A 89 -0.26 11.95 5.79
N THR A 90 -0.06 11.62 7.05
CA THR A 90 -0.95 12.04 8.14
C THR A 90 -0.47 13.36 8.72
N SER A 91 -1.22 14.43 8.48
CA SER A 91 -0.96 15.76 9.03
C SER A 91 -1.32 15.82 10.51
N ASN A 92 -0.51 16.53 11.31
CA ASN A 92 -0.89 16.86 12.68
C ASN A 92 -1.87 18.04 12.65
N LEU A 93 -3.16 17.73 12.71
CA LEU A 93 -4.23 18.73 12.76
C LEU A 93 -4.54 19.03 14.23
N GLY A 94 -4.42 20.30 14.62
CA GLY A 94 -4.52 20.72 16.03
C GLY A 94 -5.93 20.67 16.63
N GLY A 95 -6.95 20.31 15.84
CA GLY A 95 -8.35 20.22 16.29
C GLY A 95 -8.80 18.77 16.50
N GLU A 96 -9.50 18.52 17.61
CA GLU A 96 -10.04 17.22 18.00
C GLU A 96 -11.04 16.64 16.97
N ASP A 97 -11.63 17.49 16.13
CA ASP A 97 -12.59 17.10 15.08
C ASP A 97 -11.98 16.97 13.68
N SER A 98 -10.69 17.26 13.49
CA SER A 98 -10.05 17.27 12.16
C SER A 98 -9.33 15.95 11.81
N TYR A 99 -9.25 14.97 12.72
CA TYR A 99 -8.50 13.73 12.49
C TYR A 99 -8.99 12.92 11.28
N TRP A 100 -10.27 13.04 10.91
CA TRP A 100 -10.87 12.31 9.80
C TRP A 100 -10.28 12.72 8.43
N GLU A 101 -9.80 13.95 8.30
CA GLU A 101 -9.16 14.49 7.09
C GLU A 101 -7.63 14.53 7.21
N ALA A 102 -7.05 13.99 8.29
CA ALA A 102 -5.63 14.10 8.55
C ALA A 102 -4.77 13.34 7.55
N THR A 103 -5.28 12.25 6.96
CA THR A 103 -4.49 11.39 6.08
C THR A 103 -4.71 11.75 4.61
N ASN A 104 -3.68 12.34 3.99
CA ASN A 104 -3.59 12.52 2.56
C ASN A 104 -3.01 11.26 1.91
N VAL A 105 -3.56 10.86 0.77
CA VAL A 105 -2.98 9.82 -0.09
C VAL A 105 -2.53 10.45 -1.40
N GLY A 106 -1.34 10.08 -1.86
CA GLY A 106 -0.83 10.55 -3.14
C GLY A 106 0.08 9.52 -3.79
N GLN A 107 0.53 9.86 -5.00
CA GLN A 107 1.42 9.03 -5.78
C GLN A 107 2.53 9.87 -6.39
N ASP A 108 3.74 9.34 -6.41
CA ASP A 108 4.89 9.99 -7.03
C ASP A 108 5.56 9.06 -8.05
N ARG A 109 6.16 9.68 -9.07
CA ARG A 109 6.97 9.01 -10.09
C ARG A 109 8.40 9.52 -9.98
N PHE A 110 9.33 8.65 -9.59
CA PHE A 110 10.76 8.94 -9.54
C PHE A 110 11.47 8.33 -10.75
N THR A 111 12.46 9.06 -11.27
CA THR A 111 13.36 8.65 -12.36
C THR A 111 14.81 8.87 -11.92
N ARG A 112 15.78 8.39 -12.71
CA ARG A 112 17.22 8.61 -12.42
C ARG A 112 17.72 10.01 -12.73
N TYR A 113 16.97 10.83 -13.47
CA TYR A 113 17.42 12.14 -13.92
C TYR A 113 16.51 13.28 -13.42
N PRO A 114 17.07 14.50 -13.25
CA PRO A 114 16.29 15.66 -12.83
C PRO A 114 15.12 15.96 -13.79
N GLN A 115 13.94 16.19 -13.23
CA GLN A 115 12.78 16.58 -14.02
C GLN A 115 12.94 18.03 -14.49
N LYS A 116 12.84 18.27 -15.80
CA LYS A 116 13.08 19.60 -16.41
C LYS A 116 12.12 20.69 -15.91
N GLN A 117 10.94 20.29 -15.44
CA GLN A 117 9.97 21.16 -14.77
C GLN A 117 9.30 20.34 -13.66
N PRO A 118 9.47 20.68 -12.37
CA PRO A 118 8.63 20.07 -11.34
C PRO A 118 7.18 20.41 -11.68
N LYS A 119 6.30 19.40 -11.75
CA LYS A 119 4.85 19.65 -11.80
C LYS A 119 4.55 20.54 -10.60
N GLN A 120 3.96 21.70 -10.83
CA GLN A 120 3.63 22.64 -9.75
C GLN A 120 2.67 21.91 -8.82
N GLY A 121 3.18 21.40 -7.69
CA GLY A 121 2.38 20.80 -6.65
C GLY A 121 1.31 21.81 -6.25
N ARG A 122 0.09 21.33 -5.98
CA ARG A 122 -1.00 22.16 -5.46
C ARG A 122 -0.40 23.00 -4.32
N LYS A 123 -0.40 24.33 -4.48
CA LYS A 123 0.09 25.28 -3.47
C LYS A 123 -0.59 24.87 -2.16
N LEU A 124 0.16 24.33 -1.20
CA LEU A 124 -0.36 24.09 0.14
C LEU A 124 -0.71 25.48 0.68
N LEU A 125 -1.99 25.81 0.64
CA LEU A 125 -2.54 27.00 1.27
C LEU A 125 -2.51 26.73 2.78
N ALA A 126 -1.33 26.92 3.37
CA ALA A 126 -1.20 27.18 4.79
C ALA A 126 -0.46 28.52 4.88
N GLU A 127 -1.24 29.60 4.90
CA GLU A 127 -0.78 30.84 5.47
C GLU A 127 -0.72 30.62 6.99
N PHE A 128 0.45 30.91 7.59
CA PHE A 128 0.71 30.84 9.01
C PHE A 128 -0.03 31.93 9.79
#